data_AF-A0A7C0U1X4-F1
#
_entry.id   AF-A0A7C0U1X4-F1
#
_cell.length_a   1.000
_cell.length_b   1.000
_cell.length_c   1.000
_cell.angle_alpha   90.00
_cell.angle_beta   90.00
_cell.angle_gamma   90.00
#
_symmetry.space_group_name_H-M   'P 1'
#
loop_
_entity.id
_entity.type
_entity.pdbx_description
1 polymer ?
#
loop_
_entity_poly.entity_id
_entity_poly.type
_entity_poly.pdbx_seq_one_letter_code
_entity_poly.pdbx_strand_id
1 'polypeptide(L)'
;MDPRIYRMRVDTNKCTGCRHCEIACSIVHTGEKANYHRSRIRIIALQDRFLPLIAGPYVDVTEECASKKLVVINGMLYDQCVICRASCPNKSIFKEPDSGFPLKCDFCGFRPEGPACVQACATGALS
;
A
#
# COMPACT_ATOMS: atom_id res chain seq x y z
N MET A 1 -4.14 -25.45 -1.06
CA MET A 1 -4.14 -23.97 -0.92
C MET A 1 -5.41 -23.45 -1.58
N ASP A 2 -6.11 -22.48 -0.98
CA ASP A 2 -7.28 -21.85 -1.60
C ASP A 2 -6.81 -21.10 -2.87
N PRO A 3 -7.38 -21.39 -4.06
CA PRO A 3 -6.98 -20.77 -5.33
C PRO A 3 -7.25 -19.26 -5.40
N ARG A 4 -7.90 -18.66 -4.39
CA ARG A 4 -8.22 -17.23 -4.29
C ARG A 4 -7.23 -16.44 -3.42
N ILE A 5 -6.18 -17.07 -2.89
CA ILE A 5 -5.19 -16.42 -2.02
C ILE A 5 -3.96 -16.02 -2.84
N TYR A 6 -3.87 -14.73 -3.13
CA TYR A 6 -2.70 -14.11 -3.76
C TYR A 6 -1.70 -13.65 -2.69
N ARG A 7 -0.41 -13.76 -3.00
CA ARG A 7 0.68 -13.23 -2.18
C ARG A 7 1.57 -12.35 -3.06
N MET A 8 1.92 -11.18 -2.53
CA MET A 8 2.93 -10.31 -3.12
C MET A 8 4.18 -10.40 -2.24
N ARG A 9 5.33 -10.65 -2.86
CA ARG A 9 6.62 -10.53 -2.22
C ARG A 9 7.11 -9.09 -2.38
N VAL A 10 7.59 -8.52 -1.28
CA VAL A 10 8.16 -7.17 -1.22
C VAL A 10 9.60 -7.28 -0.74
N ASP A 11 10.56 -6.98 -1.62
CA ASP A 11 11.99 -6.93 -1.29
C ASP A 11 12.41 -5.47 -1.06
N THR A 12 12.45 -5.08 0.22
CA THR A 12 12.80 -3.70 0.61
C THR A 12 14.24 -3.32 0.30
N ASN A 13 15.15 -4.29 0.08
CA ASN A 13 16.53 -4.00 -0.31
C ASN A 13 16.64 -3.56 -1.78
N LYS A 14 15.63 -3.86 -2.60
CA LYS A 14 15.57 -3.46 -4.01
C LYS A 14 14.69 -2.23 -4.25
N CYS A 15 13.94 -1.78 -3.25
CA CYS A 15 13.05 -0.64 -3.41
C CYS A 15 13.85 0.67 -3.33
N THR A 16 13.82 1.47 -4.39
CA THR A 16 14.50 2.77 -4.45
C THR A 16 13.62 3.94 -4.03
N GLY A 17 12.35 3.67 -3.70
CA GLY A 17 11.40 4.73 -3.37
C GLY A 17 10.95 5.58 -4.57
N CYS A 18 11.09 5.10 -5.81
CA CYS A 18 10.73 5.84 -7.03
C CYS A 18 9.21 6.12 -7.21
N ARG A 19 8.35 5.43 -6.47
CA ARG A 19 6.88 5.57 -6.48
C ARG A 19 6.18 5.30 -7.83
N HIS A 20 6.86 4.70 -8.81
CA HIS A 20 6.23 4.27 -10.07
C HIS A 20 5.05 3.31 -9.84
N CYS A 21 5.13 2.45 -8.83
CA CYS A 21 4.05 1.57 -8.42
C CYS A 21 2.79 2.34 -7.97
N GLU A 22 2.95 3.50 -7.32
CA GLU A 22 1.81 4.31 -6.88
C GLU A 22 1.09 4.91 -8.09
N ILE A 23 1.86 5.46 -9.04
CA ILE A 23 1.36 6.06 -10.28
C ILE A 23 0.66 5.02 -11.13
N ALA A 24 1.32 3.90 -11.42
CA ALA A 24 0.76 2.82 -12.23
C ALA A 24 -0.56 2.28 -11.64
N CYS A 25 -0.59 2.08 -10.32
CA CYS A 25 -1.81 1.65 -9.64
C CYS A 25 -2.92 2.73 -9.73
N SER A 26 -2.60 4.02 -9.57
CA SER A 26 -3.61 5.07 -9.67
C SER A 26 -4.22 5.15 -11.06
N ILE A 27 -3.41 5.19 -12.13
CA ILE A 27 -3.86 5.30 -13.52
C ILE A 27 -4.84 4.19 -13.87
N VAL A 28 -4.50 2.95 -13.49
CA VAL A 28 -5.29 1.76 -13.77
C VAL A 28 -6.67 1.78 -13.11
N HIS A 29 -6.86 2.54 -12.02
CA HIS A 29 -8.13 2.65 -11.33
C HIS A 29 -8.87 3.97 -11.58
N THR A 30 -8.19 5.00 -12.07
CA THR A 30 -8.78 6.31 -12.38
C THR A 30 -9.03 6.51 -13.87
N GLY A 31 -8.49 5.64 -14.72
CA GLY A 31 -8.79 5.59 -16.15
C GLY A 31 -7.98 6.54 -17.02
N GLU A 32 -6.96 7.26 -16.50
CA GLU A 32 -5.81 7.84 -17.25
C GLU A 32 -5.04 8.89 -16.42
N LYS A 33 -5.73 9.65 -15.56
CA LYS A 33 -5.09 10.71 -14.76
C LYS A 33 -4.37 10.13 -13.56
N ALA A 34 -3.05 10.23 -13.55
CA ALA A 34 -2.22 9.87 -12.41
C ALA A 34 -2.60 10.69 -11.17
N ASN A 35 -2.90 10.00 -10.07
CA ASN A 35 -3.12 10.61 -8.77
C ASN A 35 -2.69 9.64 -7.68
N TYR A 36 -1.51 9.84 -7.11
CA TYR A 36 -0.96 8.92 -6.13
C TYR A 36 -1.82 8.78 -4.86
N HIS A 37 -2.66 9.77 -4.52
CA HIS A 37 -3.59 9.67 -3.39
C HIS A 37 -4.66 8.59 -3.61
N ARG A 38 -4.98 8.32 -4.88
CA ARG A 38 -5.95 7.28 -5.29
C ARG A 38 -5.30 5.90 -5.48
N SER A 39 -4.01 5.78 -5.14
CA SER A 39 -3.28 4.53 -5.26
C SER A 39 -3.59 3.55 -4.13
N ARG A 40 -3.74 2.27 -4.49
CA ARG A 40 -3.93 1.16 -3.55
C ARG A 40 -2.60 0.55 -3.08
N ILE A 41 -1.47 1.14 -3.46
CA ILE A 41 -0.13 0.88 -2.90
C ILE A 41 0.52 2.21 -2.56
N ARG A 42 1.22 2.28 -1.41
CA ARG A 42 1.92 3.47 -0.95
C ARG A 42 3.35 3.11 -0.55
N ILE A 43 4.31 3.93 -0.95
CA ILE A 43 5.69 3.84 -0.50
C ILE A 43 5.80 4.56 0.83
N ILE A 44 6.14 3.80 1.87
CA ILE A 44 6.41 4.31 3.21
C ILE A 44 7.92 4.47 3.35
N ALA A 45 8.37 5.70 3.59
CA ALA A 45 9.75 5.96 3.94
C ALA A 45 9.97 5.54 5.40
N LEU A 46 10.87 4.57 5.60
CA LEU A 46 11.39 4.19 6.90
C LEU A 46 12.75 4.87 7.10
N GLN A 47 13.38 4.66 8.26
CA GLN A 47 14.65 5.32 8.58
C GLN A 47 15.80 4.91 7.63
N ASP A 48 15.82 3.65 7.17
CA ASP A 48 16.92 3.08 6.39
C ASP A 48 16.50 2.51 5.02
N ARG A 49 15.20 2.47 4.72
CA ARG A 49 14.66 1.81 3.53
C ARG A 49 13.27 2.32 3.14
N PHE A 50 12.77 1.82 2.02
CA PHE A 50 11.41 2.08 1.56
C PHE A 50 10.57 0.81 1.66
N LEU A 51 9.37 0.94 2.22
CA LEU A 51 8.40 -0.15 2.34
C LEU A 51 7.21 0.12 1.41
N PRO A 52 7.08 -0.61 0.30
CA PRO A 52 5.83 -0.70 -0.45
C PRO A 52 4.74 -1.36 0.39
N LEU A 53 3.68 -0.61 0.71
CA LEU A 53 2.56 -1.04 1.53
C LEU A 53 1.27 -1.01 0.71
N ILE A 54 0.61 -2.16 0.54
CA ILE A 54 -0.67 -2.25 -0.17
C ILE A 54 -1.85 -2.04 0.78
N ALA A 55 -2.89 -1.39 0.28
CA ALA A 55 -4.15 -1.16 0.99
C ALA A 55 -4.80 -2.48 1.41
N GLY A 56 -5.35 -2.50 2.61
CA GLY A 56 -5.96 -3.65 3.28
C GLY A 56 -7.45 -3.43 3.57
N PRO A 57 -7.98 -3.97 4.68
CA PRO A 57 -9.39 -3.78 5.03
C PRO A 57 -9.71 -2.34 5.43
N TYR A 58 -10.97 -1.96 5.25
CA TYR A 58 -11.56 -0.79 5.90
C TYR A 58 -11.72 -1.06 7.40
N VAL A 59 -11.54 -0.03 8.21
CA VAL A 59 -11.82 -0.03 9.65
C VAL A 59 -12.77 1.13 9.90
N ASP A 60 -13.86 0.86 10.60
CA ASP A 60 -14.84 1.89 10.93
C ASP A 60 -14.31 2.86 12.01
N VAL A 61 -14.88 4.08 12.08
CA VAL A 61 -14.54 5.07 13.11
C VAL A 61 -14.75 4.56 14.53
N THR A 62 -15.67 3.62 14.72
CA THR A 62 -15.94 2.99 16.02
C THR A 62 -15.02 1.81 16.34
N GLU A 63 -14.24 1.32 15.36
CA GLU A 63 -13.41 0.11 15.46
C GLU A 63 -11.91 0.40 15.37
N GLU A 64 -11.51 1.67 15.44
CA GLU A 64 -10.09 2.01 15.49
C GLU A 64 -9.41 1.57 16.78
N CYS A 65 -8.11 1.29 16.71
CA CYS A 65 -7.37 0.84 17.88
C CYS A 65 -7.24 1.97 18.91
N ALA A 66 -7.85 1.79 20.09
CA ALA A 66 -7.65 2.66 21.24
C ALA A 66 -6.18 2.62 21.73
N SER A 67 -5.52 1.47 21.61
CA SER A 67 -4.12 1.27 21.98
C SER A 67 -3.24 1.19 20.73
N LYS A 68 -2.43 2.22 20.51
CA LYS A 68 -1.42 2.28 19.43
C LYS A 68 -0.10 1.70 19.93
N LYS A 69 0.61 0.99 19.05
CA LYS A 69 1.86 0.29 19.40
C LYS A 69 3.06 0.97 18.75
N LEU A 70 4.05 1.26 19.58
CA LEU A 70 5.41 1.55 19.14
C LEU A 70 6.25 0.28 19.19
N VAL A 71 7.08 0.05 18.19
CA VAL A 71 7.90 -1.16 18.07
C VAL A 71 9.34 -0.76 17.76
N VAL A 72 10.30 -1.37 18.47
CA VAL A 72 11.72 -1.25 18.15
C VAL A 72 12.16 -2.48 17.36
N ILE A 73 12.72 -2.28 16.17
CA ILE A 73 13.26 -3.34 15.32
C ILE A 73 14.67 -2.94 14.92
N ASN A 74 15.68 -3.77 15.22
CA ASN A 74 17.10 -3.47 14.96
C ASN A 74 17.54 -2.09 15.47
N GLY A 75 17.07 -1.69 16.66
CA GLY A 75 17.38 -0.39 17.26
C GLY A 75 16.61 0.81 16.71
N MET A 76 15.76 0.61 15.69
CA MET A 76 14.95 1.65 15.07
C MET A 76 13.52 1.65 15.63
N LEU A 77 13.01 2.82 15.99
CA LEU A 77 11.66 2.99 16.54
C LEU A 77 10.64 3.24 15.42
N TYR A 78 9.60 2.41 15.38
CA TYR A 78 8.51 2.49 14.42
C TYR A 78 7.16 2.62 15.11
N ASP A 79 6.33 3.54 14.61
CA ASP A 79 4.89 3.52 14.87
C ASP A 79 4.24 2.40 14.03
N GLN A 80 3.61 1.42 14.66
CA GLN A 80 2.97 0.30 13.97
C GLN A 80 1.85 0.76 13.01
N CYS A 81 1.21 1.91 13.26
CA CYS A 81 0.21 2.47 12.37
C CYS A 81 0.79 2.79 10.98
N VAL A 82 2.09 3.10 10.89
CA VAL A 82 2.79 3.42 9.63
C VAL A 82 2.84 2.20 8.70
N ILE A 83 3.05 1.00 9.23
CA ILE A 83 3.08 -0.26 8.46
C ILE A 83 1.71 -0.96 8.37
N CYS A 84 0.69 -0.44 9.06
CA CYS A 84 -0.65 -1.02 9.04
C CYS A 84 -1.33 -0.83 7.67
N ARG A 85 -1.89 -1.90 7.11
CA ARG A 85 -2.53 -1.86 5.78
C ARG A 85 -3.92 -1.24 5.77
N ALA A 86 -4.55 -1.08 6.94
CA ALA A 86 -5.95 -0.68 7.00
C ALA A 86 -6.20 0.72 6.42
N SER A 87 -7.33 0.88 5.74
CA SER A 87 -7.95 2.19 5.50
C SER A 87 -8.63 2.62 6.80
N CYS A 88 -7.82 3.15 7.72
CA CYS A 88 -8.19 3.47 9.09
C CYS A 88 -8.47 4.98 9.26
N PRO A 89 -9.44 5.41 10.08
CA PRO A 89 -9.74 6.82 10.35
C PRO A 89 -8.51 7.62 10.78
N ASN A 90 -7.65 7.02 11.63
CA ASN A 90 -6.38 7.58 12.09
C ASN A 90 -5.30 7.79 11.01
N LYS A 91 -5.56 7.44 9.74
CA LYS A 91 -4.60 7.53 8.64
C LYS A 91 -5.16 8.32 7.46
N SER A 92 -4.30 9.06 6.78
CA SER A 92 -4.63 9.78 5.54
C SER A 92 -4.46 8.94 4.27
N ILE A 93 -3.81 7.77 4.37
CA ILE A 93 -3.56 6.89 3.23
C ILE A 93 -4.68 5.86 3.04
N PHE A 94 -4.81 5.35 1.81
CA PHE A 94 -5.82 4.36 1.40
C PHE A 94 -7.26 4.86 1.48
N LYS A 95 -7.48 6.15 1.18
CA LYS A 95 -8.80 6.76 1.04
C LYS A 95 -8.82 7.61 -0.22
N GLU A 96 -9.97 7.69 -0.88
CA GLU A 96 -10.20 8.66 -1.94
C GLU A 96 -9.99 10.08 -1.38
N PRO A 97 -9.21 10.95 -2.05
CA PRO A 97 -8.84 12.26 -1.51
C PRO A 97 -10.04 13.20 -1.38
N ASP A 98 -11.07 13.01 -2.20
CA ASP A 98 -12.21 13.94 -2.28
C ASP A 98 -13.37 13.51 -1.38
N SER A 99 -13.62 12.21 -1.27
CA SER A 99 -14.78 11.65 -0.55
C SER A 99 -14.43 10.92 0.74
N GLY A 100 -13.16 10.56 0.93
CA GLY A 100 -12.73 9.72 2.05
C GLY A 100 -13.11 8.24 1.92
N PHE A 101 -13.72 7.81 0.79
CA PHE A 101 -14.08 6.41 0.59
C PHE A 101 -12.85 5.49 0.67
N PRO A 102 -12.95 4.33 1.34
CA PRO A 102 -11.81 3.46 1.56
C PRO A 102 -11.33 2.83 0.26
N LEU A 103 -10.01 2.85 0.06
CA LEU A 103 -9.33 2.14 -1.01
C LEU A 103 -8.84 0.79 -0.51
N LYS A 104 -8.99 -0.24 -1.34
CA LYS A 104 -8.51 -1.61 -1.07
C LYS A 104 -7.79 -2.16 -2.28
N CYS A 105 -6.66 -2.83 -2.06
CA CYS A 105 -5.95 -3.52 -3.11
C CYS A 105 -6.72 -4.79 -3.51
N ASP A 106 -7.01 -4.91 -4.79
CA ASP A 106 -7.72 -6.02 -5.44
C ASP A 106 -6.76 -6.88 -6.28
N PHE A 107 -5.45 -6.69 -6.11
CA PHE A 107 -4.39 -7.33 -6.91
C PHE A 107 -4.55 -7.10 -8.42
N CYS A 108 -5.28 -6.07 -8.84
CA CYS A 108 -5.68 -5.85 -10.23
C CYS A 108 -6.30 -7.11 -10.85
N GLY A 109 -7.14 -7.84 -10.10
CA GLY A 109 -7.75 -9.10 -10.57
C GLY A 109 -8.62 -8.96 -11.83
N PHE A 110 -8.94 -7.72 -12.23
CA PHE A 110 -9.62 -7.38 -13.48
C PHE A 110 -8.67 -7.28 -14.69
N ARG A 111 -7.36 -7.34 -14.50
CA ARG A 111 -6.35 -7.22 -15.55
C ARG A 111 -5.72 -8.57 -15.90
N PRO A 112 -5.63 -8.94 -17.19
CA PRO A 112 -4.96 -10.18 -17.58
C PRO A 112 -3.45 -10.14 -17.30
N GLU A 113 -2.83 -8.96 -17.31
CA GLU A 113 -1.40 -8.83 -16.98
C GLU A 113 -1.13 -8.81 -15.46
N GLY A 114 -2.18 -8.82 -14.62
CA GLY A 114 -2.08 -8.79 -13.18
C GLY A 114 -1.70 -7.42 -12.58
N PRO A 115 -1.04 -7.39 -11.41
CA PRO A 115 -0.79 -6.16 -10.66
C PRO A 115 0.04 -5.12 -11.42
N ALA A 116 -0.54 -3.95 -11.64
CA ALA A 116 0.11 -2.80 -12.28
C ALA A 116 1.43 -2.39 -11.61
N CYS A 117 1.44 -2.46 -10.27
CA CYS A 117 2.59 -2.08 -9.47
C CYS A 117 3.79 -3.02 -9.65
N VAL A 118 3.55 -4.31 -9.88
CA VAL A 118 4.60 -5.31 -10.14
C VAL A 118 5.25 -5.03 -11.49
N GLN A 119 4.46 -4.86 -12.55
CA GLN A 119 4.98 -4.53 -13.89
C GLN A 119 5.75 -3.22 -13.92
N ALA A 120 5.31 -2.20 -13.17
CA ALA A 120 5.98 -0.90 -13.11
C ALA A 120 7.26 -0.90 -12.27
N CYS A 121 7.55 -1.97 -11.52
CA CYS A 121 8.69 -2.04 -10.61
C CYS A 121 9.96 -2.48 -11.34
N ALA A 122 10.68 -1.52 -11.93
CA ALA A 122 11.90 -1.78 -12.70
C ALA A 122 13.00 -2.52 -11.92
N THR A 123 13.07 -2.37 -10.59
CA THR A 123 14.09 -3.04 -9.76
C THR A 123 13.71 -4.46 -9.34
N GLY A 124 12.48 -4.91 -9.64
CA GLY A 124 11.97 -6.20 -9.18
C GLY A 124 11.83 -6.29 -7.66
N ALA A 125 11.56 -5.16 -6.98
CA ALA A 125 11.24 -5.14 -5.56
C ALA A 125 9.85 -5.70 -5.25
N LEU A 126 8.97 -5.78 -6.26
CA LEU A 126 7.61 -6.31 -6.19
C LEU A 126 7.49 -7.51 -7.13
N SER A 127 6.96 -8.64 -6.64
CA SER A 127 6.67 -9.84 -7.43
C SER A 127 5.52 -10.64 -6.85
#